data_AF-A0A353FC54-F1
#
_entry.id   AF-A0A353FC54-F1
#
_cell.length_a   1.000
_cell.length_b   1.000
_cell.length_c   1.000
_cell.angle_alpha   90.00
_cell.angle_beta   90.00
_cell.angle_gamma   90.00
#
_symmetry.space_group_name_H-M   'P 1'
#
loop_
_entity.id
_entity.type
_entity.pdbx_description
1 polymer ?
#
loop_
_entity_poly.entity_id
_entity_poly.type
_entity_poly.pdbx_seq_one_letter_code
_entity_poly.pdbx_strand_id
1 'polypeptide(L)'
;MAQKGGGNSQNSGLNSVNTCQLFVPNAFTPNGDNTNDQFVIKYNGDCIMAEFSMKVFDRWGRLVFETEEADPSRAWDGKSEGRELKEGVYMWRVFAK
;
A
#
# COMPACT_ATOMS: atom_id res chain seq x y z
N MET A 1 -5.78 56.40 17.59
CA MET A 1 -5.14 55.32 16.82
C MET A 1 -4.66 54.29 17.82
N ALA A 2 -5.34 53.14 17.89
CA ALA A 2 -5.10 52.14 18.92
C ALA A 2 -3.83 51.34 18.60
N GLN A 3 -2.94 51.23 19.59
CA GLN A 3 -1.93 50.19 19.65
C GLN A 3 -2.62 48.87 20.02
N LYS A 4 -2.40 47.80 19.25
CA LYS A 4 -2.29 46.43 19.75
C LYS A 4 -1.39 45.63 18.82
N GLY A 5 -0.09 45.66 19.14
CA GLY A 5 0.79 44.54 18.85
C GLY A 5 0.67 43.49 19.95
N GLY A 6 0.96 42.23 19.60
CA GLY A 6 1.22 41.17 20.56
C GLY A 6 0.20 40.04 20.55
N GLY A 7 0.53 38.98 19.81
CA GLY A 7 -0.09 37.67 19.91
C GLY A 7 0.95 36.61 19.57
N ASN A 8 1.79 36.27 20.54
CA ASN A 8 2.63 35.07 20.50
C ASN A 8 1.74 33.85 20.26
N SER A 9 1.97 33.12 19.17
CA SER A 9 1.58 31.71 19.10
C SER A 9 2.83 30.87 19.09
N GLN A 10 2.88 30.02 20.10
CA GLN A 10 3.96 29.18 20.56
C GLN A 10 4.57 28.33 19.44
N ASN A 11 5.88 28.14 19.53
CA ASN A 11 6.59 27.01 18.95
C ASN A 11 5.87 25.71 19.33
N SER A 12 5.23 25.06 18.37
CA SER A 12 5.04 23.61 18.41
C SER A 12 5.85 23.03 17.26
N GLY A 13 7.17 23.06 17.42
CA GLY A 13 8.12 22.31 16.60
C GLY A 13 7.94 20.81 16.85
N LEU A 14 6.82 20.25 16.43
CA LEU A 14 6.77 18.84 16.09
C LEU A 14 7.47 18.75 14.75
N ASN A 15 8.73 18.30 14.76
CA ASN A 15 9.29 17.69 13.57
C ASN A 15 8.38 16.51 13.26
N SER A 16 7.39 16.71 12.39
CA SER A 16 6.61 15.61 11.81
C SER A 16 7.63 14.73 11.09
N VAL A 17 8.10 13.69 11.78
CA VAL A 17 8.83 12.63 11.13
C VAL A 17 7.79 12.02 10.20
N ASN A 18 7.85 12.38 8.91
CA ASN A 18 7.00 11.79 7.89
C ASN A 18 7.42 10.32 7.76
N THR A 19 6.86 9.48 8.61
CA THR A 19 7.10 8.04 8.59
C THR A 19 6.33 7.45 7.43
N CYS A 20 7.00 6.69 6.57
CA CYS A 20 6.33 5.89 5.56
C CYS A 20 5.49 4.80 6.24
N GLN A 21 4.18 4.83 6.02
CA GLN A 21 3.27 3.84 6.55
C GLN A 21 2.73 2.99 5.40
N LEU A 22 2.99 1.70 5.47
CA LEU A 22 2.46 0.71 4.54
C LEU A 22 1.23 0.04 5.17
N PHE A 23 0.13 0.04 4.44
CA PHE A 23 -1.06 -0.74 4.74
C PHE A 23 -1.16 -1.87 3.73
N VAL A 24 -1.10 -3.10 4.22
CA VAL A 24 -1.29 -4.31 3.42
C VAL A 24 -2.59 -4.98 3.87
N PRO A 25 -3.56 -5.20 2.97
CA PRO A 25 -4.80 -5.88 3.33
C PRO A 25 -4.53 -7.34 3.70
N ASN A 26 -5.44 -7.93 4.48
CA ASN A 26 -5.42 -9.36 4.79
C ASN A 26 -6.27 -10.18 3.82
N ALA A 27 -7.24 -9.56 3.15
CA ALA A 27 -8.17 -10.18 2.22
C ALA A 27 -8.67 -9.17 1.17
N PHE A 28 -9.11 -9.69 0.04
CA PHE A 28 -9.73 -8.97 -1.06
C PHE A 28 -10.70 -9.93 -1.79
N THR A 29 -11.63 -9.41 -2.58
CA THR A 29 -12.70 -10.15 -3.24
C THR A 29 -12.74 -9.77 -4.72
N PRO A 30 -12.01 -10.47 -5.61
CA PRO A 30 -11.98 -10.17 -7.05
C PRO A 30 -13.26 -10.64 -7.74
N ASN A 31 -14.40 -10.02 -7.43
CA ASN A 31 -15.73 -10.39 -7.92
C ASN A 31 -16.28 -9.40 -8.97
N GLY A 32 -15.57 -8.30 -9.24
CA GLY A 32 -15.92 -7.29 -10.23
C GLY A 32 -16.95 -6.26 -9.75
N ASP A 33 -17.18 -6.14 -8.44
CA ASP A 33 -18.07 -5.14 -7.86
C ASP A 33 -17.41 -3.78 -7.60
N ASN A 34 -16.12 -3.65 -7.96
CA ASN A 34 -15.23 -2.51 -7.74
C ASN A 34 -14.87 -2.25 -6.25
N THR A 35 -15.15 -3.20 -5.36
CA THR A 35 -14.89 -3.10 -3.92
C THR A 35 -13.89 -4.17 -3.50
N ASN A 36 -12.65 -3.75 -3.20
CA ASN A 36 -11.55 -4.66 -2.84
C ASN A 36 -11.32 -5.76 -3.90
N ASP A 37 -11.45 -5.45 -5.18
CA ASP A 37 -11.22 -6.41 -6.27
C ASP A 37 -9.74 -6.77 -6.48
N GLN A 38 -8.84 -6.02 -5.88
CA GLN A 38 -7.41 -6.21 -6.01
C GLN A 38 -6.71 -6.16 -4.65
N PHE A 39 -5.65 -6.95 -4.53
CA PHE A 39 -4.73 -6.92 -3.41
C PHE A 39 -3.77 -5.73 -3.56
N VAL A 40 -4.26 -4.55 -3.16
CA VAL A 40 -3.54 -3.28 -3.27
C VAL A 40 -2.79 -2.95 -1.98
N ILE A 41 -1.50 -2.69 -2.09
CA ILE A 41 -0.71 -2.10 -1.00
C ILE A 41 -0.89 -0.59 -1.04
N LYS A 42 -1.30 -0.02 0.09
CA LYS A 42 -1.51 1.43 0.23
C LYS A 42 -0.38 2.02 1.06
N TYR A 43 -0.01 3.25 0.75
CA TYR A 43 0.96 4.02 1.52
C TYR A 43 0.56 5.48 1.60
N ASN A 44 1.08 6.20 2.60
CA ASN A 44 0.86 7.64 2.72
C ASN A 44 1.62 8.42 1.64
N GLY A 45 0.99 9.45 1.07
CA GLY A 45 1.51 10.18 -0.10
C GLY A 45 2.82 10.94 0.11
N ASP A 46 3.22 11.16 1.37
CA ASP A 46 4.51 11.77 1.71
C ASP A 46 5.67 10.77 1.67
N CYS A 47 5.39 9.49 1.41
CA CYS A 47 6.41 8.45 1.27
C CYS A 47 6.92 8.37 -0.16
N ILE A 48 8.22 8.60 -0.32
CA ILE A 48 8.95 8.31 -1.54
C ILE A 48 9.59 6.94 -1.37
N MET A 49 9.07 5.93 -2.08
CA MET A 49 9.69 4.61 -2.15
C MET A 49 10.69 4.60 -3.31
N ALA A 50 11.97 4.41 -3.00
CA ALA A 50 13.03 4.28 -3.99
C ALA A 50 13.03 2.88 -4.61
N GLU A 51 12.69 1.87 -3.82
CA GLU A 51 12.61 0.47 -4.26
C GLU A 51 11.32 -0.16 -3.74
N PHE A 52 10.66 -0.97 -4.59
CA PHE A 52 9.48 -1.73 -4.22
C PHE A 52 9.50 -3.11 -4.88
N SER A 53 9.07 -4.13 -4.16
CA SER A 53 8.77 -5.45 -4.72
C SER A 53 7.68 -6.11 -3.91
N MET A 54 6.66 -6.63 -4.61
CA MET A 54 5.65 -7.49 -4.03
C MET A 54 5.65 -8.83 -4.77
N LYS A 55 5.63 -9.92 -4.01
CA LYS A 55 5.47 -11.29 -4.52
C LYS A 55 4.35 -12.00 -3.80
N VAL A 56 3.53 -12.73 -4.53
CA VAL A 56 2.44 -13.55 -3.99
C VAL A 56 2.66 -15.00 -4.39
N PHE A 57 2.44 -15.90 -3.43
CA PHE A 57 2.66 -17.32 -3.54
C PHE A 57 1.39 -18.08 -3.17
N ASP A 58 1.14 -19.19 -3.88
CA ASP A 58 0.11 -20.13 -3.46
C ASP A 58 0.50 -20.88 -2.19
N ARG A 59 -0.42 -21.73 -1.69
CA ARG A 59 -0.22 -22.54 -0.48
C ARG A 59 0.98 -23.50 -0.54
N TRP A 60 1.53 -23.76 -1.72
CA TRP A 60 2.67 -24.66 -1.95
C TRP A 60 3.98 -23.87 -2.17
N GLY A 61 3.95 -22.55 -2.03
CA GLY A 61 5.11 -21.69 -2.25
C GLY A 61 5.41 -21.41 -3.72
N ARG A 62 4.49 -21.74 -4.65
CA ARG A 62 4.67 -21.39 -6.06
C ARG A 62 4.34 -19.91 -6.24
N LEU A 63 5.23 -19.17 -6.91
CA LEU A 63 4.99 -17.78 -7.28
C LEU A 63 3.82 -17.71 -8.26
N VAL A 64 2.83 -16.88 -7.94
CA VAL A 64 1.64 -16.67 -8.79
C VAL A 64 1.50 -15.24 -9.28
N PHE A 65 2.20 -14.30 -8.64
CA PHE A 65 2.20 -12.90 -9.02
C PHE A 65 3.46 -12.21 -8.50
N GLU A 66 4.02 -11.29 -9.28
CA GLU A 66 5.06 -10.38 -8.84
C GLU A 66 4.95 -9.01 -9.52
N THR A 67 5.39 -7.97 -8.81
CA THR A 67 5.52 -6.60 -9.33
C THR A 67 6.68 -5.89 -8.64
N GLU A 68 7.31 -4.96 -9.35
CA GLU A 68 8.32 -4.03 -8.82
C GLU A 68 7.79 -2.59 -8.74
N GLU A 69 6.52 -2.38 -9.11
CA GLU A 69 5.86 -1.08 -9.13
C GLU A 69 4.90 -0.95 -7.93
N ALA A 70 5.06 0.10 -7.12
CA ALA A 70 4.13 0.46 -6.05
C ALA A 70 2.88 1.19 -6.61
N ASP A 71 2.31 0.69 -7.71
CA ASP A 71 1.15 1.26 -8.38
C ASP A 71 -0.09 0.39 -8.12
N PRO A 72 -1.19 0.94 -7.58
CA PRO A 72 -2.48 0.24 -7.48
C PRO A 72 -2.96 -0.38 -8.79
N SER A 73 -2.64 0.20 -9.95
CA SER A 73 -2.99 -0.35 -11.27
C SER A 73 -2.27 -1.66 -11.59
N ARG A 74 -1.16 -1.94 -10.88
CA ARG A 74 -0.35 -3.16 -10.94
C ARG A 74 -0.59 -4.09 -9.77
N ALA A 75 -1.68 -3.92 -9.03
CA ALA A 75 -2.01 -4.82 -7.92
C ALA A 75 -2.45 -6.21 -8.41
N TRP A 76 -2.33 -7.21 -7.54
CA TRP A 76 -2.75 -8.57 -7.85
C TRP A 76 -4.28 -8.67 -7.83
N ASP A 77 -4.87 -9.19 -8.90
CA ASP A 77 -6.32 -9.33 -9.09
C ASP A 77 -6.83 -10.76 -8.84
N GLY A 78 -6.02 -11.61 -8.19
CA GLY A 78 -6.37 -13.02 -7.96
C GLY A 78 -6.09 -13.95 -9.14
N LYS A 79 -5.43 -13.47 -10.20
CA LYS A 79 -5.07 -14.29 -11.36
C LYS A 79 -3.58 -14.61 -11.42
N SER A 80 -3.25 -15.67 -12.15
CA SER A 80 -1.89 -15.99 -12.59
C SER A 80 -1.95 -16.36 -14.06
N GLU A 81 -1.08 -15.75 -14.88
CA GLU A 81 -1.06 -15.97 -16.33
C GLU A 81 -2.44 -15.79 -17.00
N GLY A 82 -3.21 -14.79 -16.53
CA GLY A 82 -4.55 -14.50 -17.02
C GLY A 82 -5.66 -15.47 -16.58
N ARG A 83 -5.34 -16.49 -15.78
CA ARG A 83 -6.32 -17.46 -15.26
C ARG A 83 -6.68 -17.14 -13.81
N GLU A 84 -7.97 -17.21 -13.50
CA GLU A 84 -8.46 -17.13 -12.13
C GLU A 84 -7.88 -18.25 -11.27
N LEU A 85 -7.40 -17.88 -10.10
CA LEU A 85 -6.93 -18.82 -9.11
C LEU A 85 -8.05 -19.18 -8.14
N LYS A 86 -7.89 -20.32 -7.47
CA LYS A 86 -8.88 -20.78 -6.49
C LYS A 86 -8.91 -19.86 -5.28
N GLU A 87 -10.10 -19.66 -4.73
CA GLU A 87 -10.25 -19.05 -3.41
C GLU A 87 -9.43 -19.82 -2.37
N GLY A 88 -8.74 -19.09 -1.50
CA GLY A 88 -7.94 -19.68 -0.44
C GLY A 88 -6.92 -18.73 0.15
N VAL A 89 -6.01 -19.29 0.95
CA VAL A 89 -4.94 -18.54 1.59
C VAL A 89 -3.71 -18.50 0.69
N TYR A 90 -3.21 -17.28 0.48
CA TYR A 90 -1.99 -16.98 -0.26
C TYR A 90 -0.99 -16.31 0.67
N MET A 91 0.28 -16.57 0.43
CA MET A 91 1.37 -15.92 1.15
C MET A 91 1.87 -14.75 0.31
N TRP A 92 2.18 -13.63 0.94
CA TRP A 92 2.77 -12.49 0.25
C TRP A 92 4.05 -12.04 0.95
N ARG A 93 4.96 -11.46 0.18
CA ARG A 93 6.16 -10.78 0.67
C ARG A 93 6.26 -9.42 0.01
N VAL A 94 6.52 -8.41 0.82
CA VAL A 94 6.76 -7.03 0.37
C VAL A 94 8.14 -6.60 0.83
N PHE A 95 8.86 -5.96 -0.08
CA PHE A 95 10.07 -5.20 0.20
C PHE A 95 9.83 -3.77 -0.28
N ALA A 96 10.14 -2.79 0.57
CA ALA A 96 10.02 -1.38 0.26
C ALA A 96 11.12 -0.62 1.00
N LYS A 97 11.72 0.38 0.35
CA LYS A 97 12.83 1.18 0.87
C LYS A 97 12.72 2.63 0.46
#